data_AF-A0A4Z1L1J0-F1
#
_entry.id   AF-A0A4Z1L1J0-F1
#
_cell.length_a   1.000
_cell.length_b   1.000
_cell.length_c   1.000
_cell.angle_alpha   90.00
_cell.angle_beta   90.00
_cell.angle_gamma   90.00
#
_symmetry.space_group_name_H-M   'P 1'
#
loop_
_entity.id
_entity.type
_entity.pdbx_description
1 polymer ?
#
loop_
_entity_poly.entity_id
_entity_poly.type
_entity_poly.pdbx_seq_one_letter_code
_entity_poly.pdbx_strand_id
1 'polypeptide(L)'
;MASLSPEAILSALETLISNPIAPLLGDHILRTKLRLAARDLSLVLETPAGTLARVLLSQPVESIWIRIAWDLNLFHLLSTRAKLSEELAQATGADSICLHVSSVVELLWRD
;
A
#
# COMPACT_ATOMS: atom_id res chain seq x y z
N MET A 1 -21.13 -14.23 20.35
CA MET A 1 -19.76 -14.05 19.81
C MET A 1 -18.95 -13.36 20.89
N ALA A 2 -17.82 -13.91 21.30
CA ALA A 2 -17.00 -13.28 22.34
C ALA A 2 -16.47 -11.94 21.82
N SER A 3 -16.85 -10.83 22.46
CA SER A 3 -16.28 -9.51 22.16
C SER A 3 -14.85 -9.48 22.69
N LEU A 4 -13.88 -9.37 21.80
CA LEU A 4 -12.50 -9.09 22.19
C LEU A 4 -12.41 -7.64 22.69
N SER A 5 -11.63 -7.41 23.75
CA SER A 5 -11.31 -6.04 24.15
C SER A 5 -10.35 -5.40 23.13
N PRO A 6 -10.31 -4.06 23.02
CA PRO A 6 -9.36 -3.37 22.16
C PRO A 6 -7.89 -3.77 22.41
N GLU A 7 -7.52 -3.99 23.67
CA GLU A 7 -6.17 -4.41 24.08
C GLU A 7 -5.85 -5.82 23.58
N ALA A 8 -6.83 -6.74 23.61
CA ALA A 8 -6.67 -8.09 23.08
C ALA A 8 -6.48 -8.08 21.55
N ILE A 9 -7.16 -7.16 20.84
CA ILE A 9 -6.99 -6.96 19.40
C ILE A 9 -5.59 -6.42 19.09
N LEU A 10 -5.15 -5.41 19.83
CA LEU A 10 -3.81 -4.82 19.66
C LEU A 10 -2.71 -5.87 19.87
N SER A 11 -2.79 -6.63 20.97
CA SER A 11 -1.82 -7.70 21.27
C SER A 11 -1.80 -8.79 20.20
N ALA A 12 -2.96 -9.15 19.64
CA ALA A 12 -3.03 -10.12 18.55
C ALA A 12 -2.37 -9.59 17.26
N LEU A 13 -2.55 -8.31 16.94
CA LEU A 13 -1.91 -7.67 15.78
C LEU A 13 -0.39 -7.57 15.96
N GLU A 14 0.08 -7.16 17.14
CA GLU A 14 1.53 -7.08 17.46
C GLU A 14 2.21 -8.45 17.39
N THR A 15 1.54 -9.49 17.90
CA THR A 15 2.01 -10.87 17.81
C THR A 15 2.12 -11.31 16.36
N LEU A 16 1.13 -10.95 15.53
CA LEU A 16 1.13 -11.28 14.11
C LEU A 16 2.28 -10.57 13.35
N ILE A 17 2.55 -9.30 13.67
CA ILE A 17 3.66 -8.53 13.08
C ILE A 17 5.01 -9.15 13.46
N SER A 18 5.16 -9.51 14.74
CA SER A 18 6.42 -10.04 15.28
C SER A 18 6.69 -11.48 14.85
N ASN A 19 5.63 -12.26 14.57
CA ASN A 19 5.73 -13.65 14.15
C ASN A 19 4.64 -13.98 13.11
N PRO A 20 4.91 -13.76 11.81
CA PRO A 20 3.98 -14.09 10.74
C PRO A 20 3.67 -15.59 10.73
N ILE A 21 2.43 -15.95 11.04
CA ILE A 21 2.05 -17.36 11.18
C ILE A 21 2.10 -18.04 9.79
N ALA A 22 2.78 -19.18 9.67
CA ALA A 22 2.91 -19.92 8.40
C ALA A 22 1.59 -20.19 7.62
N PRO A 23 0.43 -20.46 8.28
CA PRO A 23 -0.86 -20.60 7.60
C PRO A 23 -1.33 -19.32 6.90
N LEU A 24 -0.98 -18.13 7.42
CA LEU A 24 -1.26 -16.86 6.77
C LEU A 24 -0.43 -16.70 5.49
N LEU A 25 0.77 -17.25 5.41
CA LEU A 25 1.56 -17.23 4.17
C LEU A 25 0.97 -18.17 3.11
N GLY A 26 0.42 -19.31 3.53
CA GLY A 26 -0.14 -20.34 2.63
C GLY A 26 -1.59 -20.13 2.20
N ASP A 27 -2.44 -19.55 3.04
CA ASP A 27 -3.88 -19.42 2.79
C ASP A 27 -4.24 -18.03 2.23
N HIS A 28 -4.57 -17.97 0.93
CA HIS A 28 -5.00 -16.74 0.26
C HIS A 28 -6.35 -16.22 0.77
N ILE A 29 -7.27 -17.10 1.14
CA ILE A 29 -8.61 -16.73 1.63
C ILE A 29 -8.46 -16.06 2.99
N LEU A 30 -7.67 -16.65 3.89
CA LEU A 30 -7.41 -16.09 5.20
C LEU A 30 -6.71 -14.72 5.11
N ARG A 31 -5.70 -14.57 4.23
CA ARG A 31 -5.06 -13.28 3.95
C ARG A 31 -6.05 -12.23 3.46
N THR A 32 -6.93 -12.60 2.55
CA THR A 32 -7.94 -11.68 2.01
C THR A 32 -8.89 -11.22 3.10
N LYS A 33 -9.39 -12.15 3.93
CA LYS A 33 -10.26 -11.81 5.06
C LYS A 33 -9.56 -10.87 6.06
N LEU A 34 -8.30 -11.14 6.38
CA LEU A 34 -7.52 -10.28 7.28
C LEU A 34 -7.32 -8.88 6.69
N ARG A 35 -6.97 -8.77 5.40
CA ARG A 35 -6.82 -7.48 4.69
C ARG A 35 -8.12 -6.67 4.73
N LEU A 36 -9.26 -7.31 4.47
CA LEU A 36 -10.57 -6.64 4.54
C LEU A 36 -10.88 -6.17 5.97
N ALA A 37 -10.67 -7.03 6.97
CA ALA A 37 -10.90 -6.65 8.37
C ALA A 37 -10.00 -5.49 8.82
N ALA A 38 -8.73 -5.49 8.42
CA ALA A 38 -7.79 -4.39 8.72
C ALA A 38 -8.21 -3.08 8.04
N ARG A 39 -8.68 -3.14 6.79
CA ARG A 39 -9.25 -1.98 6.09
C ARG A 39 -10.46 -1.43 6.84
N ASP A 40 -11.40 -2.28 7.21
CA ASP A 40 -12.62 -1.84 7.89
C ASP A 40 -12.31 -1.24 9.27
N LEU A 41 -11.38 -1.83 10.02
CA LEU A 41 -10.88 -1.24 11.27
C LEU A 41 -10.25 0.14 11.04
N SER A 42 -9.41 0.29 10.01
CA SER A 42 -8.80 1.58 9.67
C SER A 42 -9.86 2.64 9.32
N LEU A 43 -10.94 2.26 8.64
CA LEU A 43 -12.03 3.18 8.30
C LEU A 43 -12.84 3.60 9.53
N VAL A 44 -13.05 2.68 10.48
CA VAL A 44 -13.76 2.99 11.73
C VAL A 44 -12.96 3.93 12.62
N LEU A 45 -11.63 3.82 12.62
CA LEU A 45 -10.74 4.68 13.40
C LEU A 45 -10.45 6.02 12.70
N GLU A 46 -10.91 6.22 11.46
CA GLU A 46 -10.64 7.41 10.67
C GLU A 46 -11.46 8.61 11.20
N THR A 47 -10.82 9.78 11.31
CA THR A 47 -11.54 11.02 11.64
C THR A 47 -12.34 11.52 10.44
N PRO A 48 -13.37 12.37 10.63
CA PRO A 48 -14.10 12.96 9.50
C PRO A 48 -13.19 13.74 8.53
N ALA A 49 -12.21 14.48 9.05
CA ALA A 49 -11.22 15.18 8.22
C ALA A 49 -10.32 14.20 7.45
N GLY A 50 -9.90 13.11 8.10
CA GLY A 50 -9.14 12.03 7.44
C GLY A 50 -9.92 11.40 6.29
N THR A 51 -11.21 11.12 6.53
CA THR A 51 -12.11 10.56 5.50
C THR A 51 -12.19 11.46 4.27
N LEU A 52 -12.36 12.77 4.47
CA LEU A 52 -12.40 13.75 3.37
C LEU A 52 -11.06 13.81 2.64
N ALA A 53 -9.95 13.85 3.35
CA ALA A 53 -8.62 13.85 2.75
C ALA A 53 -8.39 12.59 1.90
N ARG A 54 -8.75 11.41 2.41
CA ARG A 54 -8.60 10.15 1.68
C ARG A 54 -9.44 10.12 0.41
N VAL A 55 -10.72 10.48 0.49
CA VAL A 55 -11.67 10.39 -0.63
C VAL A 55 -11.41 11.47 -1.68
N LEU A 56 -11.10 12.70 -1.27
CA LEU A 56 -10.98 13.84 -2.19
C LEU A 56 -9.55 14.05 -2.71
N LEU A 57 -8.53 13.63 -1.96
CA LEU A 57 -7.13 13.87 -2.31
C LEU A 57 -6.38 12.57 -2.58
N SER A 58 -6.28 11.69 -1.59
CA SER A 58 -5.39 10.53 -1.70
C SER A 58 -5.80 9.55 -2.79
N GLN A 59 -7.05 9.09 -2.80
CA GLN A 59 -7.52 8.08 -3.76
C GLN A 59 -7.50 8.56 -5.22
N PRO A 60 -7.97 9.78 -5.55
CA PRO A 60 -7.87 10.28 -6.93
C PRO A 60 -6.42 10.44 -7.40
N VAL A 61 -5.55 10.98 -6.54
CA VAL A 61 -4.13 11.18 -6.84
C VAL A 61 -3.44 9.84 -7.07
N GLU A 62 -3.68 8.84 -6.21
CA GLU A 62 -3.15 7.48 -6.38
C GLU A 62 -3.57 6.85 -7.71
N SER A 63 -4.85 6.97 -8.09
CA SER A 63 -5.34 6.47 -9.39
C SER A 63 -4.67 7.14 -10.58
N ILE A 64 -4.43 8.46 -10.51
CA ILE A 64 -3.72 9.19 -11.57
C ILE A 64 -2.27 8.73 -11.65
N TRP A 65 -1.60 8.57 -10.51
CA TRP A 65 -0.22 8.07 -10.48
C TRP A 65 -0.08 6.67 -11.06
N ILE A 66 -1.01 5.75 -10.75
CA ILE A 66 -1.02 4.40 -11.33
C ILE A 66 -1.15 4.47 -12.86
N ARG A 67 -2.02 5.36 -13.38
CA ARG A 67 -2.16 5.58 -14.82
C ARG A 67 -0.86 6.11 -15.44
N ILE A 68 -0.25 7.13 -14.84
CA ILE A 68 1.02 7.69 -15.32
C ILE A 68 2.11 6.61 -15.30
N ALA A 69 2.22 5.84 -14.23
CA ALA A 69 3.19 4.77 -14.11
C ALA A 69 3.00 3.68 -15.17
N TRP A 70 1.74 3.39 -15.53
CA TRP A 70 1.41 2.48 -16.63
C TRP A 70 1.85 3.05 -17.98
N ASP A 71 1.48 4.30 -18.27
CA ASP A 71 1.79 4.95 -19.55
C ASP A 71 3.31 5.12 -19.77
N LEU A 72 4.07 5.35 -18.69
CA LEU A 72 5.53 5.41 -18.69
C LEU A 72 6.21 4.03 -18.61
N ASN A 73 5.44 2.94 -18.62
CA ASN A 73 5.94 1.56 -18.51
C ASN A 73 6.81 1.31 -17.25
N LEU A 74 6.56 2.04 -16.15
CA LEU A 74 7.37 1.97 -14.93
C LEU A 74 7.31 0.58 -14.29
N PHE A 75 6.15 -0.09 -14.32
CA PHE A 75 5.99 -1.43 -13.75
C PHE A 75 6.95 -2.44 -14.38
N HIS A 76 7.11 -2.42 -15.71
CA HIS A 76 8.04 -3.30 -16.40
C HIS A 76 9.50 -2.89 -16.15
N LEU A 77 9.79 -1.59 -16.12
CA LEU A 77 11.13 -1.10 -15.82
C LEU A 77 11.58 -1.48 -14.40
N LEU A 78 10.67 -1.49 -13.43
CA LEU A 78 10.96 -1.77 -12.02
C LEU A 78 10.85 -3.26 -11.64
N SER A 79 10.28 -4.12 -12.49
CA SER A 79 10.08 -5.54 -12.18
C SER A 79 11.37 -6.35 -12.04
N THR A 80 12.52 -5.79 -12.41
CA THR A 80 13.82 -6.47 -12.42
C THR A 80 14.73 -6.04 -11.28
N ARG A 81 14.81 -4.74 -11.02
CA ARG A 81 15.58 -4.14 -9.93
C ARG A 81 15.07 -2.75 -9.60
N ALA A 82 15.38 -2.31 -8.38
CA ALA A 82 15.31 -0.91 -8.01
C ALA A 82 16.19 -0.05 -8.95
N LYS A 83 15.66 1.12 -9.33
CA LYS A 83 16.31 2.10 -10.21
C LYS A 83 16.21 3.48 -9.58
N LEU A 84 17.24 4.29 -9.78
CA LEU A 84 17.23 5.69 -9.35
C LEU A 84 16.30 6.53 -10.22
N SER A 85 15.86 7.67 -9.70
CA SER A 85 15.00 8.63 -10.43
C SER A 85 15.60 9.07 -11.76
N GLU A 86 16.92 9.23 -11.82
CA GLU A 86 17.64 9.66 -13.03
C GLU A 86 17.63 8.57 -14.11
N GLU A 87 17.78 7.30 -13.70
CA GLU A 87 17.71 6.15 -14.61
C GLU A 87 16.32 6.00 -15.22
N LEU A 88 15.26 6.23 -14.42
CA LEU A 88 13.88 6.20 -14.88
C LEU A 88 13.57 7.40 -15.78
N ALA A 89 14.06 8.60 -15.44
CA ALA A 89 13.91 9.80 -16.27
C ALA A 89 14.54 9.58 -17.64
N GLN A 90 15.75 9.01 -17.69
CA GLN A 90 16.42 8.68 -18.94
C GLN A 90 15.65 7.62 -19.75
N ALA A 91 15.12 6.59 -19.10
CA ALA A 91 14.39 5.51 -19.78
C ALA A 91 13.01 5.92 -20.30
N THR A 92 12.36 6.90 -19.67
CA THR A 92 10.97 7.29 -19.96
C THR A 92 10.85 8.66 -20.66
N GLY A 93 11.92 9.47 -20.63
CA GLY A 93 11.88 10.86 -21.07
C GLY A 93 11.10 11.80 -20.13
N ALA A 94 10.64 11.30 -18.97
CA ALA A 94 9.93 12.09 -17.99
C ALA A 94 10.89 12.91 -17.10
N ASP A 95 10.39 14.02 -16.56
CA ASP A 95 11.15 14.83 -15.59
C ASP A 95 11.45 14.03 -14.32
N SER A 96 12.70 14.05 -13.86
CA SER A 96 13.15 13.33 -12.67
C SER A 96 12.42 13.78 -11.40
N ILE A 97 11.98 15.04 -11.32
CA ILE A 97 11.20 15.56 -10.18
C ILE A 97 9.84 14.85 -10.11
N CYS A 98 9.21 14.60 -11.26
CA CYS A 98 7.93 13.89 -11.32
C CYS A 98 8.06 12.41 -10.90
N LEU A 99 9.25 11.83 -11.07
CA LEU A 99 9.57 10.45 -10.71
C LEU A 99 10.11 10.31 -9.26
N HIS A 100 10.63 11.39 -8.68
CA HIS A 100 11.09 11.40 -7.28
C HIS A 100 9.91 11.44 -6.29
N VAL A 101 8.75 11.96 -6.71
CA VAL A 101 7.55 12.09 -5.86
C VAL A 101 6.68 10.82 -5.88
N SER A 102 6.98 9.85 -6.76
CA SER A 102 6.24 8.59 -6.81
C SER A 102 6.61 7.65 -5.65
N SER A 103 6.06 7.96 -4.49
CA SER A 103 5.82 7.06 -3.35
C SER A 103 5.06 5.77 -3.75
N VAL A 104 4.48 5.74 -4.96
CA VAL A 104 3.97 4.52 -5.62
C VAL A 104 5.08 3.48 -5.86
N VAL A 105 6.33 3.88 -6.11
CA VAL A 105 7.46 2.94 -6.24
C VAL A 105 7.81 2.30 -4.89
N GLU A 106 7.72 3.05 -3.79
CA GLU A 106 7.89 2.50 -2.44
C GLU A 106 6.71 1.59 -2.03
N LEU A 107 5.49 1.89 -2.47
CA LEU A 107 4.31 1.05 -2.24
C LEU A 107 4.36 -0.27 -3.04
N LEU A 108 5.00 -0.27 -4.22
CA LEU A 108 5.15 -1.47 -5.05
C LEU A 108 6.28 -2.40 -4.60
N TRP A 109 7.18 -1.93 -3.72
CA TRP A 109 8.35 -2.71 -3.25
C TRP A 109 8.24 -3.13 -1.77
N ARG A 110 7.17 -2.76 -1.06
CA ARG A 110 6.87 -3.31 0.28
C ARG A 110 6.06 -4.60 0.16
N ASP A 111 6.68 -5.66 -0.36
CA ASP A 111 6.28 -7.05 -0.14
C ASP A 111 7.50 -7.88 0.24
#